data_AF-A0A2B4FLT5-F1
#
_entry.id   AF-A0A2B4FLT5-F1
#
_cell.length_a   1.000
_cell.length_b   1.000
_cell.length_c   1.000
_cell.angle_alpha   90.00
_cell.angle_beta   90.00
_cell.angle_gamma   90.00
#
_symmetry.space_group_name_H-M   'P 1'
#
loop_
_entity.id
_entity.type
_entity.pdbx_description
1 polymer ?
#
loop_
_entity_poly.entity_id
_entity_poly.type
_entity_poly.pdbx_seq_one_letter_code
_entity_poly.pdbx_strand_id
1 'polypeptide(L)'
;MRTIEYLVRIQSNSHEKLICSEEFEEESQDKIKQFKLRQMTGTEIYTNWDGVFADDMLNDEGNQFAMYYFNNDEEWKYISDYSDVFIDEGETLYHVQDTWENYFELKNVIDNSYNFWKDNLQNK
;
A
#
# COMPACT_ATOMS: atom_id res chain seq x y z
N MET A 1 -3.63 13.42 8.69
CA MET A 1 -3.16 12.20 8.01
C MET A 1 -4.26 11.18 7.98
N ARG A 2 -4.87 11.00 6.81
CA ARG A 2 -5.51 9.73 6.47
C ARG A 2 -4.60 9.14 5.41
N THR A 3 -4.18 7.89 5.63
CA THR A 3 -3.77 6.95 4.56
C THR A 3 -2.48 7.39 3.82
N ILE A 4 -1.34 6.70 3.89
CA ILE A 4 -0.97 5.64 2.92
C ILE A 4 0.52 5.33 3.12
N GLU A 5 0.82 4.06 3.37
CA GLU A 5 2.09 3.41 2.98
C GLU A 5 1.82 2.23 2.02
N TYR A 6 0.61 2.13 1.46
CA TYR A 6 0.15 0.93 0.74
C TYR A 6 0.19 1.00 -0.77
N LEU A 7 0.80 2.03 -1.34
CA LEU A 7 0.85 2.16 -2.78
C LEU A 7 2.01 1.41 -3.43
N VAL A 8 2.52 0.37 -2.77
CA VAL A 8 3.34 -0.60 -3.46
C VAL A 8 3.15 -1.97 -2.86
N ARG A 9 2.09 -2.64 -3.27
CA ARG A 9 2.10 -4.10 -3.24
C ARG A 9 3.02 -4.63 -4.34
N ILE A 10 4.10 -5.20 -3.83
CA ILE A 10 4.86 -6.37 -4.28
C ILE A 10 5.55 -6.29 -5.63
N GLN A 11 6.85 -5.98 -5.58
CA GLN A 11 7.80 -6.53 -6.54
C GLN A 11 9.02 -7.09 -5.81
N SER A 12 8.95 -8.38 -5.48
CA SER A 12 10.16 -9.19 -5.31
C SER A 12 10.19 -10.45 -6.19
N ASN A 13 9.24 -10.63 -7.11
CA ASN A 13 9.38 -11.63 -8.17
C ASN A 13 8.63 -11.24 -9.44
N SER A 14 9.16 -11.68 -10.57
CA SER A 14 8.79 -11.36 -11.95
C SER A 14 7.37 -11.77 -12.40
N HIS A 15 6.48 -12.15 -11.48
CA HIS A 15 5.17 -12.76 -11.77
C HIS A 15 4.01 -12.20 -10.92
N GLU A 16 4.20 -11.12 -10.15
CA GLU A 16 3.11 -10.53 -9.37
C GLU A 16 2.28 -9.53 -10.21
N LYS A 17 0.98 -9.81 -10.26
CA LYS A 17 -0.04 -9.01 -10.94
C LYS A 17 -0.19 -7.66 -10.22
N LEU A 18 -0.01 -6.56 -10.95
CA LEU A 18 -0.32 -5.24 -10.43
C LEU A 18 -1.81 -5.15 -10.13
N ILE A 19 -2.16 -4.54 -9.00
CA ILE A 19 -3.56 -4.31 -8.62
C ILE A 19 -4.05 -2.94 -9.12
N CYS A 20 -3.29 -2.31 -10.02
CA CYS A 20 -3.66 -1.09 -10.71
C CYS A 20 -4.74 -1.35 -11.77
N SER A 21 -5.49 -0.32 -12.13
CA SER A 21 -6.26 -0.33 -13.37
C SER A 21 -5.32 -0.31 -14.59
N GLU A 22 -5.79 -0.81 -15.73
CA GLU A 22 -4.97 -0.83 -16.97
C GLU A 22 -4.60 0.60 -17.41
N GLU A 23 -5.57 1.51 -17.38
CA GLU A 23 -5.39 2.93 -17.73
C GLU A 23 -4.32 3.58 -16.85
N PHE A 24 -4.42 3.41 -15.53
CA PHE A 24 -3.44 3.98 -14.61
C PHE A 24 -2.04 3.36 -14.78
N GLU A 25 -1.96 2.06 -15.03
CA GLU A 25 -0.67 1.39 -15.26
C GLU A 25 0.03 1.93 -16.52
N GLU A 26 -0.72 2.15 -17.60
CA GLU A 26 -0.19 2.74 -18.83
C GLU A 26 0.29 4.17 -18.61
N GLU A 27 -0.51 5.01 -17.96
CA GLU A 27 -0.17 6.42 -17.69
C GLU A 27 1.01 6.58 -16.72
N SER A 28 1.10 5.71 -15.71
CA SER A 28 2.12 5.78 -14.65
C SER A 28 3.33 4.88 -14.88
N GLN A 29 3.43 4.23 -16.04
CA GLN A 29 4.43 3.18 -16.31
C GLN A 29 5.86 3.59 -15.94
N ASP A 30 6.28 4.81 -16.30
CA ASP A 30 7.63 5.30 -16.02
C ASP A 30 7.90 5.54 -14.53
N LYS A 31 6.90 6.02 -13.78
CA LYS A 31 6.99 6.22 -12.33
C LYS A 31 6.99 4.89 -11.60
N ILE A 32 6.08 3.99 -11.99
CA ILE A 32 6.03 2.62 -11.51
C ILE A 32 7.38 1.93 -11.72
N LYS A 33 8.01 2.11 -12.89
CA LYS A 33 9.34 1.55 -13.19
C LYS A 33 10.44 2.15 -12.30
N GLN A 34 10.47 3.47 -12.11
CA GLN A 34 11.44 4.13 -11.24
C GLN A 34 11.31 3.64 -9.79
N PHE A 35 10.08 3.52 -9.29
CA PHE A 35 9.80 2.96 -7.98
C PHE A 35 10.31 1.51 -7.86
N LYS A 36 10.01 0.66 -8.84
CA LYS A 36 10.46 -0.75 -8.87
C LYS A 36 11.98 -0.89 -8.88
N LEU A 37 12.68 0.05 -9.53
CA LEU A 37 14.14 0.15 -9.54
C LEU A 37 14.72 0.83 -8.28
N ARG A 38 13.87 1.16 -7.31
CA ARG A 38 14.21 1.85 -6.07
C ARG A 38 14.84 3.23 -6.27
N GLN A 39 14.48 3.89 -7.36
CA GLN A 39 14.93 5.24 -7.71
C GLN A 39 14.05 6.32 -7.10
N MET A 40 12.89 5.94 -6.55
CA MET A 40 12.00 6.80 -5.76
C MET A 40 11.36 6.00 -4.63
N THR A 41 11.17 6.59 -3.46
CA THR A 41 10.53 5.97 -2.29
C THR A 41 9.00 5.90 -2.44
N GLY A 42 8.35 5.25 -1.47
CA GLY A 42 6.89 5.20 -1.41
C GLY A 42 6.27 6.59 -1.25
N THR A 43 6.87 7.44 -0.41
CA THR A 43 6.39 8.82 -0.20
C THR A 43 6.58 9.67 -1.46
N GLU A 44 7.70 9.52 -2.17
CA GLU A 44 7.98 10.26 -3.40
C GLU A 44 7.01 9.89 -4.52
N ILE A 45 6.73 8.60 -4.77
CA ILE A 45 5.78 8.21 -5.82
C ILE A 45 4.35 8.66 -5.48
N TYR A 46 3.95 8.58 -4.22
CA TYR A 46 2.67 9.08 -3.76
C TYR A 46 2.53 10.59 -3.95
N THR A 47 3.61 11.34 -3.70
CA THR A 47 3.65 12.79 -3.98
C THR A 47 3.55 13.11 -5.47
N ASN A 48 4.08 12.24 -6.35
CA ASN A 48 3.90 12.39 -7.80
C ASN A 48 2.45 12.17 -8.25
N TRP A 49 1.62 11.54 -7.41
CA TRP A 49 0.18 11.36 -7.61
C TRP A 49 -0.64 12.31 -6.73
N ASP A 50 -0.10 13.51 -6.44
CA ASP A 50 -0.72 14.57 -5.66
C ASP A 50 -1.18 14.18 -4.25
N GLY A 51 -0.62 13.09 -3.70
CA GLY A 51 -1.06 12.55 -2.42
C GLY A 51 -2.51 12.04 -2.46
N VAL A 52 -3.00 11.64 -3.63
CA VAL A 52 -4.35 11.07 -3.78
C VAL A 52 -4.22 9.60 -4.12
N PHE A 53 -5.10 8.81 -3.50
CA PHE A 53 -5.33 7.43 -3.88
C PHE A 53 -6.81 7.27 -4.18
N ALA A 54 -7.11 7.22 -5.47
CA ALA A 54 -8.46 7.15 -6.01
C ALA A 54 -8.77 5.72 -6.48
N ASP A 55 -10.06 5.40 -6.53
CA ASP A 55 -10.56 4.09 -6.91
C ASP A 55 -10.26 3.74 -8.37
N ASP A 56 -10.20 4.74 -9.26
CA ASP A 56 -9.81 4.60 -10.67
C ASP A 56 -8.33 4.23 -10.87
N MET A 57 -7.47 4.40 -9.86
CA MET A 57 -6.07 3.96 -9.90
C MET A 57 -5.92 2.44 -9.72
N LEU A 58 -6.96 1.76 -9.22
CA LEU A 58 -6.97 0.33 -8.90
C LEU A 58 -7.94 -0.43 -9.79
N ASN A 59 -7.68 -1.73 -9.98
CA ASN A 59 -8.69 -2.63 -10.49
C ASN A 59 -9.66 -3.08 -9.37
N ASP A 60 -10.72 -3.80 -9.75
CA ASP A 60 -11.78 -4.24 -8.82
C ASP A 60 -11.25 -4.96 -7.57
N GLU A 61 -10.26 -5.84 -7.74
CA GLU A 61 -9.65 -6.57 -6.63
C GLU A 61 -8.90 -5.63 -5.67
N GLY A 62 -8.22 -4.62 -6.20
CA GLY A 62 -7.51 -3.61 -5.42
C GLY A 62 -8.46 -2.74 -4.63
N ASN A 63 -9.53 -2.30 -5.27
CA ASN A 63 -10.58 -1.52 -4.61
C ASN A 63 -11.25 -2.31 -3.49
N GLN A 64 -11.57 -3.58 -3.70
CA GLN A 64 -12.16 -4.42 -2.65
C GLN A 64 -11.22 -4.59 -1.46
N PHE A 65 -9.94 -4.85 -1.71
CA PHE A 65 -8.96 -4.94 -0.62
C PHE A 65 -8.77 -3.61 0.10
N ALA A 66 -8.67 -2.50 -0.64
CA ALA A 66 -8.53 -1.17 -0.06
C ALA A 66 -9.71 -0.82 0.85
N MET A 67 -10.94 -1.18 0.44
CA MET A 67 -12.12 -1.02 1.28
C MET A 67 -12.04 -1.84 2.57
N TYR A 68 -11.67 -3.13 2.48
CA TYR A 68 -11.46 -3.97 3.67
C TYR A 68 -10.39 -3.40 4.61
N TYR A 69 -9.32 -2.86 4.04
CA TYR A 69 -8.09 -2.59 4.78
C TYR A 69 -8.03 -1.16 5.35
N PHE A 70 -8.67 -0.19 4.69
CA PHE A 70 -8.70 1.21 5.09
C PHE A 70 -10.04 1.71 5.58
N ASN A 71 -11.14 1.09 5.14
CA ASN A 71 -12.49 1.63 5.30
C ASN A 71 -13.39 0.70 6.12
N ASN A 72 -12.85 0.07 7.15
CA ASN A 72 -13.62 -0.69 8.12
C ASN A 72 -13.97 0.21 9.32
N ASP A 73 -15.28 0.43 9.51
CA ASP A 73 -15.84 1.32 10.53
C ASP A 73 -15.58 0.86 11.97
N GLU A 74 -15.27 -0.43 12.17
CA GLU A 74 -15.02 -1.01 13.50
C GLU A 74 -13.53 -0.96 13.89
N GLU A 75 -12.62 -1.19 12.94
CA GLU A 75 -11.17 -1.17 13.16
C GLU A 75 -10.43 -0.68 11.90
N TRP A 76 -9.70 0.42 12.01
CA TRP A 76 -8.82 0.91 10.93
C TRP A 76 -7.59 0.01 10.83
N LYS A 77 -7.74 -1.13 10.13
CA LYS A 77 -6.74 -2.19 10.08
C LYS A 77 -5.35 -1.69 9.67
N TYR A 78 -5.29 -0.77 8.69
CA TYR A 78 -4.04 -0.10 8.36
C TYR A 78 -3.35 0.56 9.55
N ILE A 79 -4.08 1.36 10.34
CA ILE A 79 -3.48 2.08 11.46
C ILE A 79 -3.05 1.11 12.56
N SER A 80 -3.79 0.02 12.77
CA SER A 80 -3.36 -1.05 13.71
C SER A 80 -2.05 -1.67 13.24
N ASP A 81 -2.04 -2.24 12.03
CA ASP A 81 -0.87 -2.92 11.47
C ASP A 81 0.34 -1.94 11.36
N TYR A 82 0.11 -0.67 11.02
CA TYR A 82 1.15 0.37 11.00
C TYR A 82 1.71 0.67 12.39
N SER A 83 0.82 0.81 13.38
CA SER A 83 1.22 1.13 14.75
C SER A 83 1.99 -0.02 15.37
N ASP A 84 1.58 -1.26 15.10
CA ASP A 84 2.26 -2.47 15.59
C ASP A 84 3.68 -2.63 15.02
N VAL A 85 3.95 -2.08 13.84
CA VAL A 85 5.28 -2.14 13.21
C VAL A 85 6.20 -1.03 13.73
N PHE A 86 5.69 0.20 13.86
CA PHE A 86 6.56 1.37 14.01
C PHE A 86 6.37 2.20 15.27
N ILE A 87 5.30 1.99 16.04
CA ILE A 87 4.92 2.93 17.10
C ILE A 87 5.14 2.28 18.45
N ASP A 88 6.22 2.70 19.12
CA ASP A 88 6.44 2.37 20.52
C ASP A 88 5.60 3.26 21.45
N GLU A 89 5.50 2.87 22.73
CA GLU A 89 4.74 3.63 23.73
C GLU A 89 5.29 5.08 23.87
N GLY A 90 4.43 6.05 23.58
CA GLY A 90 4.75 7.47 23.68
C GLY A 90 5.17 8.14 22.37
N GLU A 91 5.27 7.39 21.28
CA GLU A 91 5.58 7.95 19.96
C GLU A 91 4.33 8.42 19.20
N THR A 92 4.52 9.31 18.23
CA THR A 92 3.44 9.80 17.36
C THR A 92 3.43 9.06 16.03
N LEU A 93 2.28 8.99 15.34
CA LEU A 93 2.16 8.34 14.03
C LEU A 93 3.05 8.92 12.91
N TYR A 94 3.78 10.02 13.13
CA TYR A 94 4.42 10.80 12.07
C TYR A 94 5.94 10.86 12.15
N HIS A 95 6.56 10.04 13.01
CA HIS A 95 8.00 10.05 13.23
C HIS A 95 8.76 9.08 12.30
N VAL A 96 8.05 8.15 11.66
CA VAL A 96 8.63 7.09 10.81
C VAL A 96 9.33 7.72 9.61
N GLN A 97 10.55 7.27 9.36
CA GLN A 97 11.38 7.77 8.27
C GLN A 97 11.04 7.07 6.95
N ASP A 98 11.07 7.84 5.85
CA ASP A 98 10.87 7.34 4.50
C ASP A 98 12.12 6.61 3.99
N THR A 99 12.24 5.33 4.37
CA THR A 99 13.37 4.47 4.04
C THR A 99 12.88 3.18 3.40
N TRP A 100 13.75 2.52 2.61
CA TRP A 100 13.40 1.24 1.99
C TRP A 100 13.24 0.13 3.02
N GLU A 101 14.01 0.19 4.10
CA GLU A 101 13.93 -0.73 5.23
C GLU A 101 12.52 -0.69 5.84
N ASN A 102 12.06 0.49 6.26
CA ASN A 102 10.71 0.67 6.81
C ASN A 102 9.64 0.26 5.78
N TYR A 103 9.80 0.67 4.52
CA TYR A 103 8.90 0.24 3.46
C TYR A 103 8.78 -1.29 3.39
N PHE A 104 9.88 -2.05 3.42
CA PHE A 104 9.84 -3.51 3.36
C PHE A 104 9.25 -4.15 4.62
N GLU A 105 9.47 -3.56 5.80
CA GLU A 105 8.87 -4.03 7.05
C GLU A 105 7.35 -3.96 6.99
N LEU A 106 6.80 -2.78 6.70
CA LEU A 106 5.35 -2.66 6.61
C LEU A 106 4.81 -3.51 5.46
N LYS A 107 5.45 -3.47 4.28
CA LYS A 107 5.07 -4.25 3.09
C LYS A 107 4.79 -5.72 3.43
N ASN A 108 5.60 -6.35 4.29
CA ASN A 108 5.38 -7.74 4.68
C ASN A 108 4.07 -7.93 5.46
N VAL A 109 3.72 -6.99 6.33
CA VAL A 109 2.46 -6.99 7.09
C VAL A 109 1.27 -6.78 6.14
N ILE A 110 1.37 -5.83 5.21
CA ILE A 110 0.40 -5.62 4.12
C ILE A 110 0.10 -6.92 3.38
N ASP A 111 1.16 -7.61 2.97
CA ASP A 111 1.03 -8.78 2.13
C ASP A 111 0.38 -9.95 2.86
N ASN A 112 0.69 -10.12 4.13
CA ASN A 112 0.01 -11.08 4.99
C ASN A 112 -1.47 -10.75 5.14
N SER A 113 -1.81 -9.48 5.40
CA SER A 113 -3.19 -9.01 5.56
C SER A 113 -4.01 -9.19 4.28
N TYR A 114 -3.45 -8.93 3.10
CA TYR A 114 -4.13 -9.23 1.85
C TYR A 114 -4.26 -10.72 1.59
N ASN A 115 -3.22 -11.52 1.80
CA ASN A 115 -3.30 -12.96 1.53
C ASN A 115 -4.40 -13.57 2.41
N PHE A 116 -4.46 -13.14 3.67
CA PHE A 116 -5.56 -13.49 4.56
C PHE A 116 -6.93 -13.08 3.99
N TRP A 117 -7.10 -11.83 3.57
CA TRP A 117 -8.34 -11.34 2.98
C TRP A 117 -8.73 -12.12 1.72
N LYS A 118 -7.79 -12.36 0.81
CA LYS A 118 -7.98 -13.07 -0.45
C LYS A 118 -8.43 -14.51 -0.22
N ASP A 119 -7.80 -15.20 0.72
CA ASP A 119 -8.08 -16.61 0.99
C ASP A 119 -9.37 -16.81 1.80
N ASN A 120 -9.79 -15.83 2.61
CA ASN A 120 -10.84 -16.03 3.62
C ASN A 120 -12.10 -15.16 3.44
N LEU A 121 -12.00 -14.05 2.72
CA LEU A 121 -13.03 -12.99 2.70
C LEU A 121 -13.45 -12.55 1.30
N GLN A 122 -12.56 -12.59 0.28
CA GLN A 122 -12.88 -12.06 -1.07
C GLN A 122 -14.10 -12.72 -1.74
N ASN A 123 -14.41 -13.98 -1.41
CA ASN A 123 -15.51 -14.74 -2.01
C ASN A 123 -16.70 -14.98 -1.05
N LYS A 124 -16.75 -14.28 0.08
CA LYS A 124 -17.88 -14.32 1.02
C LYS A 124 -18.76 -13.09 0.85
#